data_AF-A0A172UW63-F1
#
_entry.id   AF-A0A172UW63-F1
#
_cell.length_a   1.000
_cell.length_b   1.000
_cell.length_c   1.000
_cell.angle_alpha   90.00
_cell.angle_beta   90.00
_cell.angle_gamma   90.00
#
_symmetry.space_group_name_H-M   'P 1'
#
loop_
_entity.id
_entity.type
_entity.pdbx_description
1 polymer ?
#
loop_
_entity_poly.entity_id
_entity_poly.type
_entity_poly.pdbx_seq_one_letter_code
_entity_poly.pdbx_strand_id
1 'polypeptide(L)'
;MNRRKRPARYWHGLGPCLDPFSVRWIETAQMRGCAVRADASPECREYVYASGSREVALAFSVLGGGNAVCEISPGSLVAEVDPDFSTLGVRFRGPVRAVSVEVVEEAALPNARQIVKALAADYRWADSTRQYFEDGYLRAPPLSRSRGYVDEDFRWLGRWWPWHFLFPNGNGSEMVLDELGRSYLMFPPDFPGLNGRPRVPAGSLEHAWTRPGFYPNHMDWLWLYRQRVQAGGAVALAEIRLPWQW
;
A
#
# COMPACT_ATOMS: atom_id res chain seq x y z
N MET A 1 25.34 -15.85 -34.49
CA MET A 1 24.10 -15.06 -34.39
C MET A 1 24.03 -14.42 -33.00
N ASN A 2 24.39 -13.14 -32.89
CA ASN A 2 24.25 -12.40 -31.63
C ASN A 2 22.76 -12.06 -31.41
N ARG A 3 22.09 -12.78 -30.50
CA ARG A 3 20.82 -12.31 -29.94
C ARG A 3 21.10 -10.97 -29.25
N ARG A 4 20.80 -9.85 -29.93
CA ARG A 4 20.74 -8.54 -29.28
C ARG A 4 19.77 -8.70 -28.11
N LYS A 5 20.29 -8.69 -26.87
CA LYS A 5 19.45 -8.57 -25.67
C LYS A 5 18.58 -7.34 -25.89
N ARG A 6 17.25 -7.52 -25.84
CA ARG A 6 16.36 -6.36 -25.81
C ARG A 6 16.81 -5.47 -24.65
N PRO A 7 16.93 -4.14 -24.84
CA PRO A 7 17.25 -3.25 -23.75
C PRO A 7 16.24 -3.45 -22.62
N ALA A 8 16.72 -3.44 -21.37
CA ALA A 8 15.84 -3.51 -20.22
C ALA A 8 14.88 -2.32 -20.26
N ARG A 9 13.60 -2.59 -20.08
CA ARG A 9 12.55 -1.56 -20.04
C ARG A 9 12.26 -1.23 -18.58
N TYR A 10 12.19 0.06 -18.27
CA TYR A 10 11.90 0.55 -16.93
C TYR A 10 10.70 1.48 -16.99
N TRP A 11 9.93 1.50 -15.91
CA TRP A 11 8.71 2.27 -15.76
C TRP A 11 8.78 3.13 -14.52
N HIS A 12 8.36 4.38 -14.63
CA HIS A 12 8.27 5.34 -13.54
C HIS A 12 6.82 5.77 -13.34
N GLY A 13 6.35 5.75 -12.10
CA GLY A 13 5.04 6.28 -11.73
C GLY A 13 5.13 7.79 -11.51
N LEU A 14 4.32 8.56 -12.22
CA LEU A 14 4.41 10.02 -12.21
C LEU A 14 3.82 10.66 -10.95
N GLY A 15 3.03 9.90 -10.18
CA GLY A 15 2.27 10.48 -9.07
C GLY A 15 1.31 11.57 -9.57
N PRO A 16 0.95 12.56 -8.75
CA PRO A 16 0.10 13.66 -9.17
C PRO A 16 0.79 14.47 -10.28
N CYS A 17 0.27 14.36 -11.50
CA CYS A 17 0.81 15.03 -12.67
C CYS A 17 -0.34 15.60 -13.50
N LEU A 18 -0.42 16.93 -13.58
CA LEU A 18 -1.50 17.62 -14.30
C LEU A 18 -1.39 17.48 -15.82
N ASP A 19 -0.16 17.34 -16.33
CA ASP A 19 0.11 17.21 -17.76
C ASP A 19 1.13 16.09 -18.03
N PRO A 20 0.73 14.82 -17.94
CA PRO A 20 1.64 13.69 -18.14
C PRO A 20 2.30 13.69 -19.53
N PHE A 21 1.59 14.14 -20.57
CA PHE A 21 2.08 14.08 -21.95
C PHE A 21 3.16 15.13 -22.27
N SER A 22 3.37 16.15 -21.44
CA SER A 22 4.50 17.08 -21.58
C SER A 22 5.77 16.59 -20.89
N VAL A 23 5.72 15.51 -20.10
CA VAL A 23 6.89 14.97 -19.43
C VAL A 23 7.90 14.45 -20.45
N ARG A 24 9.12 14.98 -20.42
CA ARG A 24 10.26 14.59 -21.30
C ARG A 24 11.41 13.99 -20.51
N TRP A 25 11.60 14.48 -19.29
CA TRP A 25 12.64 14.04 -18.36
C TRP A 25 12.02 13.88 -16.98
N ILE A 26 12.46 12.85 -16.27
CA ILE A 26 12.20 12.69 -14.85
C ILE A 26 13.44 13.17 -14.13
N GLU A 27 13.29 14.27 -13.40
CA GLU A 27 14.35 14.88 -12.61
C GLU A 27 14.37 14.30 -11.20
N THR A 28 15.55 14.28 -10.59
CA THR A 28 15.71 13.90 -9.19
C THR A 28 15.08 14.97 -8.29
N ALA A 29 14.74 14.62 -7.04
CA ALA A 29 14.21 15.60 -6.10
C ALA A 29 15.20 16.76 -5.87
N GLN A 30 16.51 16.49 -5.89
CA GLN A 30 17.57 17.50 -5.80
C GLN A 30 17.49 18.53 -6.92
N MET A 31 17.34 18.07 -8.17
CA MET A 31 17.26 18.95 -9.34
C MET A 31 16.02 19.83 -9.29
N ARG A 32 14.91 19.29 -8.77
CA ARG A 32 13.66 20.01 -8.58
C ARG A 32 13.65 20.96 -7.37
N GLY A 33 14.72 20.94 -6.55
CA GLY A 33 14.75 21.68 -5.28
C GLY A 33 13.74 21.17 -4.26
N CYS A 34 13.24 19.94 -4.41
CA CYS A 34 12.27 19.35 -3.50
C CYS A 34 12.97 18.73 -2.28
N ALA A 35 12.38 18.93 -1.11
CA ALA A 35 12.79 18.20 0.09
C ALA A 35 12.46 16.72 -0.04
N VAL A 36 13.30 15.87 0.53
CA VAL A 36 12.93 14.48 0.81
C VAL A 36 12.03 14.43 2.04
N ARG A 37 11.19 13.40 2.11
CA ARG A 37 10.43 13.05 3.33
C ARG A 37 11.38 12.97 4.54
N ALA A 38 10.92 13.41 5.70
CA ALA A 38 11.76 13.69 6.87
C ALA A 38 12.49 12.44 7.42
N ASP A 39 11.97 11.26 7.11
CA ASP A 39 12.46 9.94 7.50
C ASP A 39 13.33 9.26 6.42
N ALA A 40 13.44 9.83 5.21
CA ALA A 40 14.30 9.29 4.18
C ALA A 40 15.75 9.77 4.32
N SER A 41 16.68 8.90 3.95
CA SER A 41 18.10 9.26 3.84
C SER A 41 18.26 10.46 2.88
N PRO A 42 19.11 11.45 3.20
CA PRO A 42 19.38 12.57 2.30
C PRO A 42 19.83 12.14 0.90
N GLU A 43 20.49 10.97 0.77
CA GLU A 43 20.92 10.44 -0.52
C GLU A 43 19.75 10.19 -1.49
N CYS A 44 18.55 9.91 -0.95
CA CYS A 44 17.37 9.58 -1.75
C CYS A 44 16.99 10.71 -2.72
N ARG A 45 17.42 11.95 -2.45
CA ARG A 45 17.13 13.12 -3.28
C ARG A 45 17.85 13.09 -4.64
N GLU A 46 18.92 12.32 -4.76
CA GLU A 46 19.79 12.28 -5.94
C GLU A 46 19.34 11.24 -6.97
N TYR A 47 18.23 10.55 -6.71
CA TYR A 47 17.79 9.41 -7.46
C TYR A 47 16.42 9.60 -8.12
N VAL A 48 16.25 8.98 -9.29
CA VAL A 48 14.95 8.66 -9.88
C VAL A 48 14.64 7.19 -9.64
N TYR A 49 13.45 6.92 -9.10
CA TYR A 49 12.96 5.57 -8.78
C TYR A 49 12.09 5.02 -9.91
N ALA A 50 12.24 3.74 -10.23
CA ALA A 50 11.52 3.07 -11.29
C ALA A 50 11.38 1.56 -10.99
N SER A 51 10.66 0.84 -11.84
CA SER A 51 10.53 -0.61 -11.77
C SER A 51 10.68 -1.25 -13.15
N GLY A 52 11.08 -2.53 -13.19
CA GLY A 52 10.95 -3.34 -14.39
C GLY A 52 9.51 -3.71 -14.75
N SER A 53 8.55 -3.48 -13.84
CA SER A 53 7.12 -3.73 -14.05
C SER A 53 6.33 -2.43 -14.15
N ARG A 54 5.50 -2.35 -15.19
CA ARG A 54 4.54 -1.25 -15.38
C ARG A 54 3.53 -1.22 -14.24
N GLU A 55 3.06 -2.38 -13.80
CA GLU A 55 2.06 -2.54 -12.75
C GLU A 55 2.58 -2.01 -11.40
N VAL A 56 3.83 -2.28 -11.06
CA VAL A 56 4.50 -1.73 -9.86
C VAL A 56 4.62 -0.21 -9.97
N ALA A 57 5.08 0.31 -11.11
CA ALA A 57 5.18 1.75 -11.32
C ALA A 57 3.81 2.46 -11.21
N LEU A 58 2.75 1.85 -11.76
CA LEU A 58 1.39 2.37 -11.66
C LEU A 58 0.88 2.32 -10.22
N ALA A 59 1.16 1.24 -9.47
CA ALA A 59 0.80 1.13 -8.06
C ALA A 59 1.42 2.28 -7.24
N PHE A 60 2.71 2.60 -7.46
CA PHE A 60 3.35 3.76 -6.83
C PHE A 60 2.75 5.09 -7.28
N SER A 61 2.41 5.23 -8.56
CA SER A 61 1.71 6.43 -9.03
C SER A 61 0.39 6.64 -8.29
N VAL A 62 -0.42 5.58 -8.14
CA VAL A 62 -1.72 5.66 -7.45
C VAL A 62 -1.55 5.94 -5.96
N LEU A 63 -0.57 5.33 -5.28
CA LEU A 63 -0.23 5.66 -3.89
C LEU A 63 0.16 7.14 -3.72
N GLY A 64 0.76 7.74 -4.75
CA GLY A 64 1.04 9.17 -4.78
C GLY A 64 -0.18 10.05 -5.08
N GLY A 65 -1.33 9.49 -5.47
CA GLY A 65 -2.51 10.23 -5.94
C GLY A 65 -2.50 10.53 -7.45
N GLY A 66 -1.71 9.79 -8.22
CA GLY A 66 -1.58 9.90 -9.67
C GLY A 66 -2.26 8.79 -10.44
N ASN A 67 -2.33 8.94 -11.76
CA ASN A 67 -2.94 7.98 -12.67
C ASN A 67 -2.09 7.70 -13.92
N ALA A 68 -0.80 8.06 -13.91
CA ALA A 68 0.04 7.99 -15.10
C ALA A 68 1.40 7.37 -14.83
N VAL A 69 1.90 6.65 -15.82
CA VAL A 69 3.24 6.05 -15.83
C VAL A 69 3.97 6.47 -17.09
N CYS A 70 5.29 6.45 -17.05
CA CYS A 70 6.11 6.61 -18.23
C CYS A 70 7.13 5.47 -18.34
N GLU A 71 7.33 4.99 -19.57
CA GLU A 71 8.52 4.21 -19.88
C GLU A 71 9.71 5.16 -19.89
N ILE A 72 10.81 4.77 -19.23
CA ILE A 72 12.00 5.60 -19.13
C ILE A 72 13.21 4.93 -19.81
N SER A 73 14.11 5.77 -20.31
CA SER A 73 15.42 5.38 -20.80
C SER A 73 16.49 6.05 -19.94
N PRO A 74 17.27 5.28 -19.15
CA PRO A 74 18.31 5.82 -18.29
C PRO A 74 19.58 6.21 -19.05
N GLY A 75 19.67 5.95 -20.37
CA GLY A 75 20.87 6.22 -21.15
C GLY A 75 22.07 5.41 -20.64
N SER A 76 23.13 6.11 -20.22
CA SER A 76 24.34 5.51 -19.64
C SER A 76 24.31 5.37 -18.12
N LEU A 77 23.24 5.80 -17.45
CA LEU A 77 23.13 5.69 -16.00
C LEU A 77 23.05 4.21 -15.57
N VAL A 78 23.71 3.90 -14.45
CA VAL A 78 23.71 2.56 -13.86
C VAL A 78 22.40 2.36 -13.10
N ALA A 79 21.74 1.23 -13.34
CA ALA A 79 20.61 0.81 -12.53
C ALA A 79 21.12 0.27 -11.18
N GLU A 80 20.76 0.93 -10.09
CA GLU A 80 21.00 0.45 -8.73
C GLU A 80 19.72 -0.19 -8.18
N VAL A 81 19.87 -1.14 -7.25
CA VAL A 81 18.71 -1.71 -6.53
C VAL A 81 18.13 -0.64 -5.62
N ASP A 82 16.80 -0.54 -5.57
CA ASP A 82 16.11 0.29 -4.60
C ASP A 82 16.17 -0.37 -3.20
N PRO A 83 16.76 0.27 -2.18
CA PRO A 83 16.84 -0.31 -0.84
C PRO A 83 15.46 -0.51 -0.18
N ASP A 84 14.45 0.30 -0.53
CA ASP A 84 13.10 0.18 0.02
C ASP A 84 12.32 -0.96 -0.66
N PHE A 85 12.67 -1.30 -1.90
CA PHE A 85 12.00 -2.28 -2.76
C PHE A 85 13.01 -3.15 -3.52
N SER A 86 13.80 -3.93 -2.79
CA SER A 86 14.95 -4.65 -3.36
C SER A 86 14.64 -5.64 -4.48
N THR A 87 13.41 -6.16 -4.53
CA THR A 87 12.95 -7.11 -5.56
C THR A 87 12.27 -6.38 -6.72
N LEU A 88 11.54 -5.31 -6.44
CA LEU A 88 10.62 -4.68 -7.38
C LEU A 88 11.14 -3.36 -7.96
N GLY A 89 12.05 -2.68 -7.26
CA GLY A 89 12.49 -1.33 -7.52
C GLY A 89 13.93 -1.25 -8.01
N VAL A 90 14.16 -0.25 -8.85
CA VAL A 90 15.49 0.23 -9.23
C VAL A 90 15.54 1.73 -9.08
N ARG A 91 16.75 2.26 -8.89
CA ARG A 91 17.00 3.70 -8.82
C ARG A 91 18.17 4.10 -9.72
N PHE A 92 18.10 5.29 -10.28
CA PHE A 92 19.14 5.88 -11.15
C PHE A 92 19.61 7.20 -10.55
N ARG A 93 20.93 7.38 -10.41
CA ARG A 93 21.49 8.65 -9.93
C ARG A 93 21.51 9.66 -11.07
N GLY A 94 20.70 10.71 -10.98
CA GLY A 94 20.52 11.71 -12.04
C GLY A 94 19.24 11.55 -12.87
N PRO A 95 19.00 12.45 -13.83
CA PRO A 95 17.75 12.50 -14.58
C PRO A 95 17.67 11.39 -15.64
N VAL A 96 16.45 10.89 -15.89
CA VAL A 96 16.17 9.87 -16.91
C VAL A 96 15.19 10.40 -17.95
N ARG A 97 15.30 9.94 -19.19
CA ARG A 97 14.44 10.41 -20.28
C ARG A 97 13.12 9.64 -20.28
N ALA A 98 11.99 10.32 -20.39
CA ALA A 98 10.71 9.70 -20.68
C ALA A 98 10.63 9.34 -22.18
N VAL A 99 10.28 8.10 -22.47
CA VAL A 99 10.18 7.53 -23.83
C VAL A 99 8.75 7.52 -24.31
N SER A 100 7.83 7.05 -23.46
CA SER A 100 6.40 7.03 -23.70
C SER A 100 5.67 7.29 -22.39
N VAL A 101 4.46 7.83 -22.48
CA VAL A 101 3.60 8.12 -21.34
C VAL A 101 2.28 7.42 -21.56
N GLU A 102 1.75 6.84 -20.48
CA GLU A 102 0.43 6.24 -20.44
C GLU A 102 -0.35 6.84 -19.28
N VAL A 103 -1.54 7.37 -19.61
CA VAL A 103 -2.51 7.84 -18.63
C VAL A 103 -3.61 6.80 -18.53
N VAL A 104 -3.87 6.34 -17.31
CA VAL A 104 -4.87 5.31 -17.03
C VAL A 104 -6.16 5.99 -16.57
N GLU A 105 -7.27 5.61 -17.19
CA GLU A 105 -8.59 6.08 -16.80
C GLU A 105 -8.96 5.58 -15.39
N GLU A 106 -9.75 6.36 -14.65
CA GLU A 106 -10.10 6.09 -13.25
C GLU A 106 -10.63 4.67 -13.04
N ALA A 107 -11.54 4.20 -13.90
CA ALA A 107 -12.15 2.87 -13.80
C ALA A 107 -11.15 1.71 -14.03
N ALA A 108 -10.01 1.99 -14.69
CA ALA A 108 -8.95 1.03 -14.95
C ALA A 108 -7.78 1.12 -13.96
N LEU A 109 -7.82 2.06 -13.02
CA LEU A 109 -6.80 2.17 -11.99
C LEU A 109 -6.83 0.95 -11.05
N PRO A 110 -5.67 0.49 -10.57
CA PRO A 110 -5.65 -0.57 -9.59
C PRO A 110 -6.36 -0.14 -8.32
N ASN A 111 -7.16 -1.05 -7.75
CA ASN A 111 -7.70 -0.88 -6.40
C ASN A 111 -6.64 -1.21 -5.34
N ALA A 112 -6.96 -0.94 -4.07
CA ALA A 112 -6.00 -1.13 -2.99
C ALA A 112 -5.49 -2.57 -2.84
N ARG A 113 -6.32 -3.60 -3.08
CA ARG A 113 -5.86 -5.00 -3.08
C ARG A 113 -4.87 -5.29 -4.21
N GLN A 114 -5.12 -4.77 -5.40
CA GLN A 114 -4.23 -4.93 -6.56
C GLN A 114 -2.88 -4.22 -6.33
N ILE A 115 -2.90 -3.04 -5.72
CA ILE A 115 -1.69 -2.31 -5.29
C ILE A 115 -0.88 -3.16 -4.32
N VAL A 116 -1.51 -3.66 -3.25
CA VAL A 116 -0.84 -4.50 -2.26
C VAL A 116 -0.25 -5.75 -2.91
N LYS A 117 -1.01 -6.43 -3.78
CA LYS A 117 -0.52 -7.60 -4.51
C LYS A 117 0.72 -7.29 -5.35
N ALA A 118 0.73 -6.16 -6.06
CA ALA A 118 1.87 -5.76 -6.90
C ALA A 118 3.13 -5.49 -6.07
N LEU A 119 2.97 -5.02 -4.83
CA LEU A 119 4.07 -4.57 -3.95
C LEU A 119 4.47 -5.61 -2.89
N ALA A 120 3.68 -6.65 -2.69
CA ALA A 120 3.83 -7.61 -1.58
C ALA A 120 5.17 -8.35 -1.56
N ALA A 121 5.86 -8.48 -2.71
CA ALA A 121 7.14 -9.17 -2.80
C ALA A 121 8.21 -8.55 -1.87
N ASP A 122 8.16 -7.24 -1.65
CA ASP A 122 9.10 -6.52 -0.78
C ASP A 122 8.48 -6.08 0.56
N TYR A 123 7.17 -6.25 0.77
CA TYR A 123 6.55 -5.92 2.05
C TYR A 123 7.00 -6.84 3.18
N ARG A 124 7.64 -6.23 4.18
CA ARG A 124 8.14 -6.89 5.40
C ARG A 124 7.59 -6.21 6.65
N TRP A 125 7.44 -7.00 7.71
CA TRP A 125 7.25 -6.48 9.05
C TRP A 125 8.57 -5.94 9.61
N ALA A 126 8.50 -5.24 10.74
CA ALA A 126 9.70 -4.70 11.43
C ALA A 126 10.72 -5.79 11.84
N ASP A 127 10.27 -7.03 12.02
CA ASP A 127 11.13 -8.18 12.29
C ASP A 127 11.67 -8.87 11.02
N SER A 128 11.56 -8.21 9.86
CA SER A 128 11.96 -8.70 8.53
C SER A 128 11.18 -9.91 8.01
N THR A 129 10.16 -10.40 8.71
CA THR A 129 9.27 -11.43 8.17
C THR A 129 8.36 -10.86 7.08
N ARG A 130 7.92 -11.68 6.12
CA ARG A 130 6.99 -11.22 5.06
C ARG A 130 5.67 -10.78 5.67
N GLN A 131 5.05 -9.74 5.10
CA GLN A 131 3.71 -9.33 5.53
C GLN A 131 2.62 -10.28 5.02
N TYR A 132 2.83 -10.92 3.88
CA TYR A 132 1.83 -11.78 3.23
C TYR A 132 2.37 -13.19 3.03
N PHE A 133 1.47 -14.16 3.03
CA PHE A 133 1.70 -15.48 2.47
C PHE A 133 1.67 -15.45 0.93
N GLU A 134 2.12 -16.53 0.30
CA GLU A 134 2.11 -16.65 -1.17
C GLU A 134 0.68 -16.71 -1.73
N ASP A 135 -0.27 -17.24 -0.96
CA ASP A 135 -1.70 -17.26 -1.30
C ASP A 135 -2.38 -15.88 -1.13
N GLY A 136 -1.63 -14.87 -0.64
CA GLY A 136 -2.05 -13.49 -0.51
C GLY A 136 -2.70 -13.14 0.81
N TYR A 137 -2.90 -14.08 1.74
CA TYR A 137 -3.42 -13.70 3.06
C TYR A 137 -2.38 -12.97 3.90
N LEU A 138 -2.84 -12.01 4.69
CA LEU A 138 -2.02 -11.23 5.61
C LEU A 138 -1.54 -12.13 6.75
N ARG A 139 -0.23 -12.10 7.03
CA ARG A 139 0.34 -12.70 8.24
C ARG A 139 0.05 -11.80 9.44
N ALA A 140 -0.13 -12.38 10.62
CA ALA A 140 -0.37 -11.62 11.83
C ALA A 140 0.79 -10.62 12.07
N PRO A 141 0.51 -9.32 12.24
CA PRO A 141 1.53 -8.33 12.55
C PRO A 141 2.28 -8.70 13.84
N PRO A 142 3.57 -8.33 14.00
CA PRO A 142 4.35 -8.69 15.19
C PRO A 142 3.69 -8.27 16.52
N LEU A 143 3.11 -7.08 16.56
CA LEU A 143 2.38 -6.58 17.74
C LEU A 143 1.11 -7.40 18.04
N SER A 144 0.39 -7.84 17.00
CA SER A 144 -0.78 -8.69 17.17
C SER A 144 -0.36 -10.09 17.64
N ARG A 145 0.74 -10.64 17.10
CA ARG A 145 1.30 -11.90 17.60
C ARG A 145 1.71 -11.83 19.07
N SER A 146 2.32 -10.72 19.51
CA SER A 146 2.64 -10.52 20.93
C SER A 146 1.40 -10.39 21.83
N ARG A 147 0.22 -10.18 21.25
CA ARG A 147 -1.08 -10.15 21.92
C ARG A 147 -1.86 -11.48 21.80
N GLY A 148 -1.22 -12.53 21.27
CA GLY A 148 -1.79 -13.87 21.15
C GLY A 148 -2.56 -14.14 19.86
N TYR A 149 -2.64 -13.20 18.92
CA TYR A 149 -3.24 -13.49 17.62
C TYR A 149 -2.36 -14.44 16.79
N VAL A 150 -3.02 -15.28 16.00
CA VAL A 150 -2.38 -16.19 15.04
C VAL A 150 -2.70 -15.76 13.61
N ASP A 151 -1.93 -16.24 12.64
CA ASP A 151 -2.10 -15.91 11.21
C ASP A 151 -3.53 -16.18 10.70
N GLU A 152 -4.17 -17.25 11.20
CA GLU A 152 -5.54 -17.61 10.82
C GLU A 152 -6.58 -16.54 11.18
N ASP A 153 -6.31 -15.75 12.23
CA ASP A 153 -7.20 -14.70 12.72
C ASP A 153 -7.36 -13.53 11.76
N PHE A 154 -6.51 -13.45 10.75
CA PHE A 154 -6.52 -12.40 9.74
C PHE A 154 -7.07 -12.88 8.40
N ARG A 155 -7.39 -14.18 8.24
CA ARG A 155 -7.91 -14.71 6.96
C ARG A 155 -9.26 -14.11 6.56
N TRP A 156 -10.10 -13.74 7.53
CA TRP A 156 -11.39 -13.09 7.28
C TRP A 156 -11.25 -11.74 6.56
N LEU A 157 -10.07 -11.10 6.58
CA LEU A 157 -9.81 -9.89 5.80
C LEU A 157 -9.79 -10.16 4.28
N GLY A 158 -9.57 -11.41 3.88
CA GLY A 158 -9.38 -11.77 2.48
C GLY A 158 -7.98 -11.46 1.96
N ARG A 159 -7.70 -11.91 0.73
CA ARG A 159 -6.37 -11.81 0.11
C ARG A 159 -5.97 -10.38 -0.24
N TRP A 160 -4.72 -10.03 0.03
CA TRP A 160 -4.10 -8.73 -0.27
C TRP A 160 -4.78 -7.56 0.46
N TRP A 161 -5.27 -7.80 1.68
CA TRP A 161 -5.81 -6.73 2.51
C TRP A 161 -4.76 -5.63 2.71
N PRO A 162 -5.08 -4.34 2.51
CA PRO A 162 -4.15 -3.25 2.76
C PRO A 162 -3.92 -3.06 4.26
N TRP A 163 -2.80 -3.60 4.76
CA TRP A 163 -2.46 -3.64 6.19
C TRP A 163 -2.51 -2.29 6.90
N HIS A 164 -2.30 -1.17 6.20
CA HIS A 164 -2.38 0.18 6.75
C HIS A 164 -3.77 0.54 7.32
N PHE A 165 -4.82 -0.21 6.95
CA PHE A 165 -6.19 -0.04 7.45
C PHE A 165 -6.56 -1.04 8.55
N LEU A 166 -5.56 -1.68 9.15
CA LEU A 166 -5.62 -2.43 10.40
C LEU A 166 -5.02 -1.57 11.53
N PHE A 167 -5.81 -1.27 12.55
CA PHE A 167 -5.48 -0.33 13.61
C PHE A 167 -5.50 -1.04 14.98
N PRO A 168 -4.33 -1.25 15.61
CA PRO A 168 -4.28 -1.82 16.95
C PRO A 168 -4.80 -0.83 17.99
N ASN A 169 -5.69 -1.30 18.86
CA ASN A 169 -6.17 -0.55 20.03
C ASN A 169 -5.33 -0.86 21.28
N GLY A 170 -5.44 0.01 22.29
CA GLY A 170 -4.73 -0.14 23.56
C GLY A 170 -5.17 -1.36 24.40
N ASN A 171 -6.41 -1.83 24.22
CA ASN A 171 -6.95 -3.01 24.89
C ASN A 171 -6.64 -4.33 24.17
N GLY A 172 -5.74 -4.32 23.19
CA GLY A 172 -5.37 -5.50 22.42
C GLY A 172 -6.32 -5.86 21.27
N SER A 173 -7.50 -5.25 21.16
CA SER A 173 -8.35 -5.42 19.98
C SER A 173 -7.70 -4.83 18.73
N GLU A 174 -8.06 -5.35 17.58
CA GLU A 174 -7.69 -4.79 16.28
C GLU A 174 -8.96 -4.24 15.60
N MET A 175 -8.90 -2.98 15.16
CA MET A 175 -9.95 -2.35 14.39
C MET A 175 -9.58 -2.34 12.92
N VAL A 176 -10.54 -2.69 12.09
CA VAL A 176 -10.39 -2.74 10.63
C VAL A 176 -11.36 -1.75 10.03
N LEU A 177 -10.87 -0.92 9.09
CA LEU A 177 -11.71 -0.01 8.31
C LEU A 177 -11.79 -0.50 6.86
N ASP A 178 -12.99 -0.49 6.30
CA ASP A 178 -13.18 -0.65 4.85
C ASP A 178 -13.13 0.69 4.10
N GLU A 179 -13.23 0.60 2.77
CA GLU A 179 -13.21 1.75 1.86
C GLU A 179 -14.44 2.67 1.96
N LEU A 180 -15.51 2.23 2.63
CA LEU A 180 -16.69 3.04 2.96
C LEU A 180 -16.61 3.62 4.39
N GLY A 181 -15.50 3.35 5.08
CA GLY A 181 -15.29 3.75 6.47
C GLY A 181 -16.09 2.90 7.47
N ARG A 182 -16.68 1.76 7.07
CA ARG A 182 -17.28 0.85 8.04
C ARG A 182 -16.18 0.23 8.89
N SER A 183 -16.47 0.10 10.18
CA SER A 183 -15.51 -0.40 11.16
C SER A 183 -15.90 -1.78 11.63
N TYR A 184 -14.89 -2.62 11.81
CA TYR A 184 -15.02 -3.99 12.27
C TYR A 184 -14.00 -4.21 13.38
N LEU A 185 -14.35 -5.00 14.38
CA LEU A 185 -13.46 -5.36 15.47
C LEU A 185 -13.13 -6.86 15.43
N MET A 186 -11.90 -7.18 15.84
CA MET A 186 -11.52 -8.50 16.31
C MET A 186 -10.80 -8.36 17.65
N PHE A 187 -10.87 -9.42 18.45
CA PHE A 187 -10.40 -9.44 19.82
C PHE A 187 -9.29 -10.49 20.03
N PRO A 188 -8.32 -10.22 20.93
CA PRO A 188 -7.31 -11.20 21.27
C PRO A 188 -7.95 -12.40 21.97
N PRO A 189 -7.28 -13.57 21.99
CA PRO A 189 -7.84 -14.79 22.60
C PRO A 189 -8.34 -14.60 24.04
N ASP A 190 -7.60 -13.84 24.85
CA ASP A 190 -7.88 -13.66 26.28
C ASP A 190 -8.70 -12.38 26.58
N PHE A 191 -9.41 -11.84 25.60
CA PHE A 191 -10.15 -10.58 25.78
C PHE A 191 -11.26 -10.70 26.84
N PRO A 192 -11.24 -9.88 27.92
CA PRO A 192 -12.30 -9.89 28.92
C PRO A 192 -13.66 -9.53 28.31
N GLY A 193 -14.69 -10.33 28.58
CA GLY A 193 -16.06 -10.04 28.14
C GLY A 193 -16.50 -10.69 26.83
N LEU A 194 -15.67 -11.56 26.23
CA LEU A 194 -16.14 -12.41 25.12
C LEU A 194 -17.29 -13.32 25.56
N ASN A 195 -17.27 -13.86 26.79
CA ASN A 195 -18.35 -14.69 27.36
C ASN A 195 -18.81 -15.82 26.39
N GLY A 196 -17.85 -16.49 25.75
CA GLY A 196 -18.11 -17.55 24.76
C GLY A 196 -18.45 -17.07 23.34
N ARG A 197 -18.50 -15.75 23.10
CA ARG A 197 -18.71 -15.19 21.75
C ARG A 197 -17.46 -15.33 20.88
N PRO A 198 -17.63 -15.43 19.54
CA PRO A 198 -16.53 -15.35 18.59
C PRO A 198 -15.66 -14.12 18.81
N ARG A 199 -14.33 -14.30 18.74
CA ARG A 199 -13.35 -13.21 18.83
C ARG A 199 -12.94 -12.64 17.47
N VAL A 200 -13.06 -13.44 16.42
CA VAL A 200 -12.77 -13.09 15.02
C VAL A 200 -14.06 -13.28 14.21
N PRO A 201 -14.36 -12.38 13.27
CA PRO A 201 -15.50 -12.52 12.36
C PRO A 201 -15.56 -13.88 11.65
N ALA A 202 -16.76 -14.45 11.55
CA ALA A 202 -16.98 -15.70 10.80
C ALA A 202 -17.12 -15.48 9.27
N GLY A 203 -17.38 -14.23 8.84
CA GLY A 203 -17.51 -13.86 7.44
C GLY A 203 -16.19 -13.44 6.79
N SER A 204 -16.29 -12.74 5.66
CA SER A 204 -15.13 -12.29 4.89
C SER A 204 -15.30 -10.87 4.35
N LEU A 205 -14.22 -10.09 4.36
CA LEU A 205 -14.14 -8.76 3.75
C LEU A 205 -13.55 -8.75 2.34
N GLU A 206 -13.49 -9.88 1.63
CA GLU A 206 -12.95 -9.94 0.26
C GLU A 206 -13.55 -8.91 -0.72
N HIS A 207 -14.78 -8.45 -0.47
CA HIS A 207 -15.47 -7.41 -1.25
C HIS A 207 -14.98 -5.98 -0.99
N ALA A 208 -14.33 -5.72 0.14
CA ALA A 208 -13.81 -4.41 0.52
C ALA A 208 -12.45 -4.12 -0.15
N TRP A 209 -12.12 -2.83 -0.26
CA TRP A 209 -10.88 -2.33 -0.89
C TRP A 209 -10.77 -2.68 -2.38
N THR A 210 -11.92 -2.71 -3.06
CA THR A 210 -12.07 -3.05 -4.48
C THR A 210 -12.32 -1.83 -5.37
N ARG A 211 -12.55 -0.64 -4.80
CA ARG A 211 -12.75 0.60 -5.57
C ARG A 211 -11.48 0.99 -6.37
N PRO A 212 -11.56 1.14 -7.70
CA PRO A 212 -10.44 1.59 -8.54
C PRO A 212 -9.86 2.94 -8.09
N GLY A 213 -8.53 3.06 -8.09
CA GLY A 213 -7.82 4.32 -7.80
C GLY A 213 -7.93 4.82 -6.36
N PHE A 214 -8.64 4.11 -5.49
CA PHE A 214 -8.89 4.53 -4.12
C PHE A 214 -7.93 3.86 -3.13
N TYR A 215 -6.95 4.63 -2.68
CA TYR A 215 -6.04 4.27 -1.59
C TYR A 215 -5.75 5.52 -0.75
N PRO A 216 -6.64 5.89 0.20
CA PRO A 216 -6.46 7.11 0.97
C PRO A 216 -5.27 7.01 1.93
N ASN A 217 -4.81 8.16 2.41
CA ASN A 217 -3.87 8.17 3.54
C ASN A 217 -4.55 7.54 4.76
N HIS A 218 -3.93 6.52 5.34
CA HIS A 218 -4.51 5.75 6.44
C HIS A 218 -4.71 6.55 7.73
N MET A 219 -3.86 7.57 7.99
CA MET A 219 -4.01 8.44 9.16
C MET A 219 -5.18 9.39 9.00
N ASP A 220 -5.37 9.95 7.80
CA ASP A 220 -6.54 10.77 7.49
C ASP A 220 -7.82 9.92 7.57
N TRP A 221 -7.77 8.69 7.07
CA TRP A 221 -8.89 7.75 7.15
C TRP A 221 -9.28 7.41 8.60
N LEU A 222 -8.28 7.14 9.45
CA LEU A 222 -8.48 6.91 10.88
C LEU A 222 -9.02 8.16 11.59
N TRP A 223 -8.53 9.35 11.21
CA TRP A 223 -9.01 10.61 11.77
C TRP A 223 -10.48 10.88 11.41
N LEU A 224 -10.86 10.69 10.14
CA LEU A 224 -12.26 10.80 9.70
C LEU A 224 -13.18 9.84 10.45
N TYR A 225 -12.74 8.60 10.66
CA TYR A 225 -13.46 7.65 11.50
C TYR A 225 -13.66 8.18 12.92
N ARG A 226 -12.59 8.66 13.57
CA ARG A 226 -12.65 9.20 14.94
C ARG A 226 -13.58 10.40 15.05
N GLN A 227 -13.55 11.32 14.08
CA GLN A 227 -14.45 12.47 14.05
C GLN A 227 -15.91 12.05 13.96
N ARG A 228 -16.25 11.09 13.08
CA ARG A 228 -17.62 10.57 12.98
C ARG A 228 -18.07 9.91 14.28
N VAL A 229 -17.20 9.13 14.93
CA VAL A 229 -17.54 8.51 16.22
C VAL A 229 -17.76 9.55 17.31
N GLN A 230 -16.91 10.58 17.38
CA GLN A 230 -17.06 11.68 18.33
C GLN A 230 -18.36 12.48 18.10
N ALA A 231 -18.70 12.77 16.84
CA ALA A 231 -19.89 13.52 16.49
C ALA A 231 -21.19 12.70 16.68
N GLY A 232 -21.17 11.42 16.34
CA GLY A 232 -22.33 10.52 16.43
C GLY A 232 -22.53 9.85 17.78
N GLY A 233 -21.55 9.94 18.70
CA GLY A 233 -21.62 9.39 20.05
C GLY A 233 -22.02 7.92 20.07
N ALA A 234 -23.01 7.58 20.89
CA ALA A 234 -23.49 6.20 21.06
C ALA A 234 -24.02 5.56 19.76
N VAL A 235 -24.60 6.36 18.85
CA VAL A 235 -25.14 5.85 17.57
C VAL A 235 -24.01 5.37 16.68
N ALA A 236 -22.95 6.17 16.52
CA ALA A 236 -21.79 5.78 15.71
C ALA A 236 -21.02 4.60 16.33
N LEU A 237 -20.97 4.49 17.67
CA LEU A 237 -20.40 3.32 18.35
C LEU A 237 -21.22 2.05 18.10
N ALA A 238 -22.54 2.16 17.97
CA ALA A 238 -23.41 1.02 17.66
C ALA A 238 -23.26 0.51 16.21
N GLU A 239 -22.68 1.31 15.30
CA GLU A 239 -22.38 0.91 13.93
C GLU A 239 -21.10 0.07 13.80
N ILE A 240 -20.28 0.00 14.85
CA ILE A 240 -19.06 -0.83 14.86
C ILE A 240 -19.47 -2.31 14.81
N ARG A 241 -19.05 -3.01 13.76
CA ARG A 241 -19.37 -4.42 13.57
C ARG A 241 -18.50 -5.31 14.45
N LEU A 242 -19.14 -6.00 15.38
CA LEU A 242 -18.52 -6.98 16.26
C LEU A 242 -18.44 -8.35 15.56
N PRO A 243 -17.48 -9.21 15.93
CA PRO A 243 -17.28 -10.52 15.31
C PRO A 243 -18.53 -11.39 15.18
N TRP A 244 -19.41 -11.33 16.17
CA TRP A 244 -20.63 -12.14 16.27
C TRP A 244 -21.87 -11.50 15.63
N GLN A 245 -21.71 -10.36 14.96
CA GLN A 245 -22.79 -9.69 14.22
C GLN A 245 -22.76 -10.00 12.72
N TRP A 246 -21.96 -10.99 12.34
CA TRP A 246 -21.87 -11.48 10.97
C TRP A 246 -23.03 -12.38 10.57
#